data_AF-A0A4U7DIW2-F1
#
_entry.id   AF-A0A4U7DIW2-F1
#
_cell.length_a   1.000
_cell.length_b   1.000
_cell.length_c   1.000
_cell.angle_alpha   90.00
_cell.angle_beta   90.00
_cell.angle_gamma   90.00
#
_symmetry.space_group_name_H-M   'P 1'
#
loop_
_entity.id
_entity.type
_entity.pdbx_description
1 polymer ?
#
loop_
_entity_poly.entity_id
_entity_poly.type
_entity_poly.pdbx_seq_one_letter_code
_entity_poly.pdbx_strand_id
1 'polypeptide(L)'
;MSAEESVDGGDDERGPGIREGVERSSGDPKVLLAMNAVLSTWFAWMVVWGLDLLGAATLSARNVATLALILFAATYVAVLR
;
A
#
# COMPACT_ATOMS: atom_id res chain seq x y z
N MET A 1 4.29 -56.70 -27.65
CA MET A 1 3.31 -56.33 -26.62
C MET A 1 4.06 -55.50 -25.60
N SER A 2 4.02 -54.18 -25.76
CA SER A 2 3.02 -53.28 -25.14
C SER A 2 3.62 -52.78 -23.82
N ALA A 3 4.08 -51.52 -23.78
CA ALA A 3 3.24 -50.38 -23.39
C ALA A 3 2.92 -50.55 -21.89
N GLU A 4 3.30 -49.68 -20.96
CA GLU A 4 3.46 -48.24 -20.91
C GLU A 4 4.30 -47.98 -19.64
N GLU A 5 5.31 -47.12 -19.67
CA GLU A 5 5.21 -45.76 -19.11
C GLU A 5 4.04 -45.53 -18.14
N SER A 6 4.33 -45.54 -16.85
CA SER A 6 3.67 -44.59 -15.95
C SER A 6 4.65 -44.23 -14.83
N VAL A 7 5.55 -43.32 -15.18
CA VAL A 7 6.02 -42.33 -14.20
C VAL A 7 4.80 -41.45 -13.93
N ASP A 8 3.87 -41.95 -13.11
CA ASP A 8 2.67 -41.21 -12.74
C ASP A 8 3.03 -40.26 -11.61
N GLY A 9 3.33 -39.03 -12.03
CA GLY A 9 2.82 -37.82 -11.37
C GLY A 9 3.23 -37.65 -9.91
N GLY A 10 4.50 -37.37 -9.64
CA GLY A 10 4.82 -36.55 -8.48
C GLY A 10 4.51 -35.10 -8.81
N ASP A 11 3.37 -34.54 -8.36
CA ASP A 11 3.12 -33.09 -8.36
C ASP A 11 1.90 -32.65 -7.49
N ASP A 12 1.48 -33.48 -6.53
CA ASP A 12 0.30 -33.27 -5.69
C ASP A 12 0.62 -32.72 -4.27
N GLU A 13 1.88 -32.34 -4.00
CA GLU A 13 2.31 -31.65 -2.77
C GLU A 13 2.69 -30.17 -2.95
N ARG A 14 2.10 -29.46 -3.92
CA ARG A 14 2.12 -27.98 -3.94
C ARG A 14 0.76 -27.46 -3.50
N GLY A 15 0.60 -27.30 -2.18
CA GLY A 15 -0.46 -26.46 -1.63
C GLY A 15 -0.49 -25.09 -2.33
N PRO A 16 -1.66 -24.42 -2.41
CA PRO A 16 -1.86 -23.23 -3.23
C PRO A 16 -0.72 -22.24 -2.99
N GLY A 17 0.10 -22.05 -4.03
CA GLY A 17 1.30 -21.25 -3.92
C GLY A 17 0.94 -19.81 -3.55
N ILE A 18 1.82 -19.12 -2.82
CA ILE A 18 1.62 -17.71 -2.39
C ILE A 18 1.15 -16.81 -3.55
N ARG A 19 1.57 -17.10 -4.79
CA ARG A 19 1.12 -16.42 -6.02
C ARG A 19 -0.38 -16.54 -6.27
N GLU A 20 -0.99 -17.69 -6.04
CA GLU A 20 -2.43 -17.90 -6.20
C GLU A 20 -3.24 -17.14 -5.13
N GLY A 21 -2.69 -17.02 -3.92
CA GLY A 21 -3.24 -16.16 -2.87
C GLY A 21 -3.19 -14.66 -3.22
N VAL A 22 -2.14 -14.21 -3.91
CA VAL A 22 -1.99 -12.81 -4.37
C VAL A 22 -2.85 -12.53 -5.60
N GLU A 23 -2.96 -13.45 -6.56
CA GLU A 23 -3.79 -13.31 -7.77
C GLU A 23 -5.29 -13.32 -7.44
N ARG A 24 -5.70 -14.08 -6.42
CA ARG A 24 -7.08 -14.05 -5.90
C ARG A 24 -7.35 -12.86 -4.98
N SER A 25 -6.30 -12.25 -4.43
CA SER A 25 -6.39 -10.99 -3.68
C SER A 25 -6.56 -9.82 -4.65
N SER A 26 -7.77 -9.66 -5.19
CA SER A 26 -8.21 -8.37 -5.72
C SER A 26 -8.13 -7.36 -4.58
N GLY A 27 -7.00 -6.66 -4.48
CA GLY A 27 -6.75 -5.70 -3.41
C GLY A 27 -7.89 -4.69 -3.33
N ASP A 28 -8.52 -4.56 -2.16
CA ASP A 28 -9.63 -3.62 -1.99
C ASP A 28 -9.09 -2.20 -2.17
N PRO A 29 -9.55 -1.45 -3.19
CA PRO A 29 -9.08 -0.08 -3.45
C PRO A 29 -9.28 0.84 -2.24
N LYS A 30 -10.22 0.54 -1.33
CA LYS A 30 -10.43 1.32 -0.10
C LYS A 30 -9.26 1.22 0.87
N VAL A 31 -8.61 0.07 0.96
CA VAL A 31 -7.46 -0.14 1.87
C VAL A 31 -6.28 0.71 1.43
N LEU A 32 -6.01 0.75 0.13
CA LEU A 32 -4.97 1.61 -0.45
C LEU A 32 -5.24 3.09 -0.14
N LEU A 33 -6.50 3.52 -0.29
CA LEU A 33 -6.89 4.90 0.01
C LEU A 33 -6.73 5.23 1.50
N ALA A 34 -7.15 4.33 2.38
CA ALA A 34 -7.02 4.50 3.83
C ALA A 34 -5.56 4.54 4.28
N MET A 35 -4.72 3.62 3.79
CA MET A 35 -3.28 3.63 4.08
C MET A 35 -2.62 4.91 3.58
N ASN A 36 -2.95 5.37 2.37
CA ASN A 36 -2.41 6.62 1.85
C ASN A 36 -2.78 7.81 2.74
N ALA A 37 -4.03 7.87 3.22
CA ALA A 37 -4.45 8.93 4.14
C ALA A 37 -3.68 8.90 5.47
N VAL A 38 -3.47 7.71 6.04
CA VAL A 38 -2.69 7.52 7.27
C VAL A 38 -1.23 7.95 7.06
N LEU A 39 -0.58 7.47 6.01
CA LEU A 39 0.81 7.82 5.69
C LEU A 39 0.96 9.32 5.42
N SER A 40 0.03 9.92 4.66
CA SER A 40 0.05 11.35 4.37
C SER A 40 -0.11 12.18 5.64
N THR A 41 -0.98 11.75 6.57
CA THR A 41 -1.17 12.43 7.86
C THR A 41 0.07 12.33 8.73
N TRP A 42 0.68 11.14 8.83
CA TRP A 42 1.94 10.95 9.56
C TRP A 42 3.04 11.85 8.99
N PHE A 43 3.24 11.81 7.68
CA PHE A 43 4.29 12.61 7.04
C PHE A 43 4.05 14.10 7.24
N ALA A 44 2.81 14.56 7.06
CA ALA A 44 2.43 15.95 7.34
C ALA A 44 2.73 16.35 8.79
N TRP A 45 2.46 15.49 9.75
CA TRP A 45 2.80 15.73 11.16
C TRP A 45 4.30 15.96 11.34
N MET A 46 5.15 15.10 10.78
CA MET A 46 6.61 15.24 10.87
C MET A 46 7.11 16.52 10.20
N VAL A 47 6.57 16.87 9.02
CA VAL A 47 6.95 18.10 8.31
C VAL A 47 6.54 19.34 9.10
N VAL A 48 5.30 19.41 9.58
CA VAL A 48 4.83 20.58 10.36
C VAL A 48 5.61 20.69 11.67
N TRP A 49 5.93 19.58 12.32
CA TRP A 49 6.80 19.59 13.50
C TRP A 49 8.19 20.17 13.18
N GLY A 50 8.79 19.79 12.05
CA GLY A 50 10.05 20.37 11.59
C GLY A 50 9.93 21.87 11.24
N LEU A 51 8.83 22.27 10.61
CA LEU A 51 8.56 23.69 10.29
C LEU A 51 8.36 24.53 11.55
N ASP A 52 7.75 23.97 12.59
CA ASP A 52 7.55 24.62 13.88
C ASP A 52 8.88 24.82 14.60
N LEU A 53 9.77 23.82 14.55
CA LEU A 53 11.14 23.94 15.07
C LEU A 53 11.95 25.03 14.36
N LEU A 54 11.69 25.25 13.07
CA LEU A 54 12.32 26.31 12.27
C LEU A 54 11.62 27.68 12.41
N GLY A 55 10.49 27.75 13.12
CA GLY A 55 9.68 28.97 13.23
C GLY A 55 8.93 29.36 11.95
N ALA A 56 8.84 28.46 10.96
CA ALA A 56 8.23 28.72 9.66
C ALA A 56 6.71 28.50 9.66
N ALA A 57 6.21 27.54 10.44
CA ALA A 57 4.77 27.27 10.56
C ALA A 57 4.44 26.63 11.92
N THR A 58 3.36 27.07 12.57
CA THR A 58 2.96 26.55 13.88
C THR A 58 2.46 25.10 13.80
N LEU A 59 2.89 24.24 14.73
CA LEU A 59 2.32 22.92 14.90
C LEU A 59 0.87 22.99 15.41
N SER A 60 -0.08 22.82 14.47
CA SER A 60 -1.50 22.82 14.75
C SER A 60 -2.23 21.75 13.92
N ALA A 61 -3.35 21.25 14.44
CA ALA A 61 -4.17 20.26 13.74
C ALA A 61 -4.62 20.75 12.35
N ARG A 62 -4.86 22.06 12.20
CA ARG A 62 -5.22 22.67 10.92
C ARG A 62 -4.08 22.55 9.90
N ASN A 63 -2.86 22.93 10.28
CA ASN A 63 -1.71 22.90 9.36
C ASN A 63 -1.37 21.46 8.95
N VAL A 64 -1.42 20.53 9.91
CA VAL A 64 -1.22 19.10 9.63
C VAL A 64 -2.29 18.58 8.67
N ALA A 65 -3.57 18.86 8.93
CA ALA A 65 -4.66 18.40 8.07
C ALA A 65 -4.58 18.97 6.64
N THR A 66 -4.27 20.27 6.50
CA THR A 66 -4.09 20.91 5.19
C THR A 66 -2.94 20.27 4.41
N LEU A 67 -1.78 20.09 5.05
CA LEU A 67 -0.63 19.47 4.40
C LEU A 67 -0.89 18.00 4.06
N ALA A 68 -1.53 17.26 4.96
CA ALA A 68 -1.92 15.87 4.73
C ALA A 68 -2.86 15.73 3.53
N LEU A 69 -3.85 16.63 3.39
CA LEU A 69 -4.76 16.67 2.24
C LEU A 69 -4.03 16.93 0.93
N ILE A 70 -3.09 17.88 0.92
CA ILE A 70 -2.27 18.19 -0.26
C ILE A 70 -1.44 16.97 -0.67
N LEU A 71 -0.76 16.34 0.28
CA LEU A 71 0.07 15.15 0.02
C LEU A 71 -0.77 13.97 -0.43
N PHE A 72 -1.89 13.72 0.25
CA PHE A 72 -2.82 12.66 -0.12
C PHE A 72 -3.31 12.82 -1.55
N ALA A 73 -3.73 14.02 -1.94
CA ALA A 73 -4.19 14.33 -3.28
C ALA A 73 -3.05 14.21 -4.31
N ALA A 74 -1.86 14.69 -3.99
CA ALA A 74 -0.68 14.55 -4.85
C ALA A 74 -0.33 13.08 -5.11
N THR A 75 -0.30 12.25 -4.06
CA THR A 75 -0.06 10.80 -4.19
C THR A 75 -1.16 10.12 -4.99
N TYR A 76 -2.44 10.47 -4.75
CA TYR A 76 -3.55 9.93 -5.52
C TYR A 76 -3.41 10.22 -7.03
N VAL A 77 -3.04 11.45 -7.39
CA VAL A 77 -2.79 11.84 -8.79
C VAL A 77 -1.54 11.16 -9.35
N ALA A 78 -0.47 11.01 -8.57
CA ALA A 78 0.78 10.43 -9.06
C ALA A 78 0.73 8.90 -9.23
N VAL A 79 -0.06 8.21 -8.41
CA VAL A 79 -0.06 6.74 -8.32
C VAL A 79 -1.32 6.12 -8.93
N LEU A 80 -2.49 6.74 -8.75
CA LEU A 80 -3.78 6.12 -9.06
C LEU A 80 -4.46 6.69 -10.32
N ARG A 81 -3.89 7.75 -10.92
CA ARG A 81 -4.26 8.18 -12.27
C ARG A 81 -3.35 7.52 -13.30
#